data_AF-A0A4Y8KQ08-F1
#
_entry.id   AF-A0A4Y8KQ08-F1
#
_cell.length_a   1.000
_cell.length_b   1.000
_cell.length_c   1.000
_cell.angle_alpha   90.00
_cell.angle_beta   90.00
_cell.angle_gamma   90.00
#
_symmetry.space_group_name_H-M   'P 1'
#
loop_
_entity.id
_entity.type
_entity.pdbx_description
1 polymer ?
#
loop_
_entity_poly.entity_id
_entity_poly.type
_entity_poly.pdbx_seq_one_letter_code
_entity_poly.pdbx_strand_id
1 'polypeptide(L)'
;MKHPTAASAAGAKDWFRIQAAAKTDDAPASADVYIYEHIGQDWWGDGVGAKTFSEQLDALDVDTIRLYLNSPGGAAWEGVAIMNSLRRHKARIEVIVDGIAASAASVIAMAGDHITMNRGSELMIHDAWGMAAGNAKDMEDTALILAKLSDSLADTYAARAGKDRAYWRDLMRAETWYTAEEAVIAGLADEWVDAPAASAAFDLSKLGFAFAGRAHAPAPRIETPELPSSTEPGNTNRKENVVAYDDLKAGLRERLGMADAAASDEQLLAAVDETLTAKADITTPEGTVLIDSTMLADLQASAALGRQAREEQDTTRRESIVHNAVSEGRISPASRETWLAQLATNEEGTNALIGSLAKNTVPVAEIGTAEEPSEADSLYASAWGTDTKEA
;
A
#
# COMPACT_ATOMS: atom_id res chain seq x y z
N MET A 1 20.47 29.79 39.68
CA MET A 1 19.55 29.33 38.62
C MET A 1 20.34 28.43 37.68
N LYS A 2 20.18 27.11 37.81
CA LYS A 2 20.78 26.14 36.89
C LYS A 2 19.67 25.73 35.93
N HIS A 3 19.84 26.03 34.64
CA HIS A 3 18.96 25.54 33.59
C HIS A 3 18.98 24.00 33.59
N PRO A 4 17.85 23.30 33.43
CA PRO A 4 17.87 21.86 33.22
C PRO A 4 18.39 21.61 31.81
N THR A 5 19.54 20.95 31.72
CA THR A 5 20.05 20.38 30.48
C THR A 5 19.12 19.25 30.05
N ALA A 6 18.60 19.34 28.82
CA ALA A 6 17.88 18.25 28.17
C ALA A 6 18.74 16.98 28.24
N ALA A 7 18.18 15.92 28.82
CA ALA A 7 18.79 14.61 28.81
C ALA A 7 18.75 14.10 27.37
N SER A 8 19.88 14.21 26.67
CA SER A 8 20.12 13.46 25.43
C SER A 8 20.09 11.98 25.77
N ALA A 9 19.02 11.28 25.41
CA ALA A 9 18.97 9.83 25.44
C ALA A 9 20.06 9.29 24.50
N ALA A 10 21.14 8.76 25.10
CA ALA A 10 22.22 8.13 24.36
C ALA A 10 21.71 6.85 23.69
N GLY A 11 21.73 6.81 22.35
CA GLY A 11 21.51 5.59 21.56
C GLY A 11 20.27 5.52 20.66
N ALA A 12 19.59 6.65 20.36
CA ALA A 12 18.47 6.62 19.42
C ALA A 12 18.94 6.15 18.02
N LYS A 13 18.43 5.02 17.54
CA LYS A 13 18.61 4.55 16.16
C LYS A 13 17.83 5.50 15.23
N ASP A 14 18.34 5.77 14.02
CA ASP A 14 17.78 6.80 13.12
C ASP A 14 16.29 6.58 12.74
N TRP A 15 15.78 5.36 12.90
CA TRP A 15 14.41 4.97 12.55
C TRP A 15 13.37 5.11 13.69
N PHE A 16 13.82 5.30 14.94
CA PHE A 16 12.96 5.62 16.08
C PHE A 16 13.64 6.64 16.99
N ARG A 17 13.12 7.86 16.98
CA ARG A 17 13.65 8.98 17.74
C ARG A 17 12.51 9.73 18.40
N ILE A 18 12.72 10.12 19.66
CA ILE A 18 11.86 11.05 20.36
C ILE A 18 12.67 12.34 20.59
N GLN A 19 12.18 13.46 20.07
CA GLN A 19 12.78 14.77 20.25
C GLN A 19 11.81 15.68 20.98
N ALA A 20 12.02 15.86 22.28
CA ALA A 20 11.26 16.83 23.06
C ALA A 20 11.80 18.26 22.80
N ALA A 21 10.93 19.16 22.40
CA ALA A 21 11.18 20.60 22.38
C ALA A 21 10.70 21.19 23.72
N ALA A 22 11.61 21.88 24.42
CA ALA A 22 11.29 22.50 25.70
C ALA A 22 10.24 23.60 25.52
N LYS A 23 9.37 23.75 26.52
CA LYS A 23 8.40 24.84 26.65
C LYS A 23 9.10 26.19 26.49
N THR A 24 8.65 27.00 25.53
CA THR A 24 8.99 28.42 25.42
C THR A 24 7.79 29.25 25.84
N ASP A 25 7.97 30.56 26.08
CA ASP A 25 6.87 31.43 26.52
C ASP A 25 5.73 31.52 25.49
N ASP A 26 5.98 31.13 24.22
CA ASP A 26 5.06 31.24 23.09
C ASP A 26 4.60 29.89 22.49
N ALA A 27 5.07 28.73 22.98
CA ALA A 27 4.68 27.43 22.45
C ALA A 27 4.51 26.35 23.53
N PRO A 28 3.46 25.50 23.46
CA PRO A 28 3.26 24.39 24.38
C PRO A 28 4.43 23.39 24.28
N ALA A 29 4.67 22.62 25.35
CA ALA A 29 5.70 21.59 25.32
C ALA A 29 5.29 20.53 24.30
N SER A 30 6.19 20.18 23.37
CA SER A 30 5.90 19.20 22.33
C SER A 30 7.04 18.19 22.17
N ALA A 31 6.70 17.00 21.69
CA ALA A 31 7.68 15.98 21.31
C ALA A 31 7.40 15.43 19.92
N ASP A 32 8.46 15.28 19.13
CA ASP A 32 8.40 14.61 17.84
C ASP A 32 8.79 13.15 18.02
N VAL A 33 7.94 12.25 17.57
CA VAL A 33 8.13 10.80 17.64
C VAL A 33 8.10 10.25 16.22
N TYR A 34 9.10 9.46 15.84
CA TYR A 34 9.21 8.92 14.47
C TYR A 34 9.06 7.38 14.51
N ILE A 35 8.17 6.82 13.70
CA ILE A 35 8.01 5.37 13.47
C ILE A 35 8.29 5.10 11.99
N TYR A 36 9.56 4.85 11.66
CA TYR A 36 10.06 4.75 10.28
C TYR A 36 10.56 3.33 9.93
N GLU A 37 10.05 2.33 10.64
CA GLU A 37 10.43 0.92 10.51
C GLU A 37 9.21 0.03 10.68
N HIS A 38 9.40 -1.28 10.48
CA HIS A 38 8.38 -2.27 10.77
C HIS A 38 7.98 -2.29 12.26
N ILE A 39 6.73 -2.67 12.52
CA ILE A 39 6.15 -2.78 13.86
C ILE A 39 6.45 -4.15 14.47
N GLY A 40 6.90 -4.16 15.72
CA GLY A 40 7.46 -5.33 16.40
C GLY A 40 8.98 -5.35 16.35
N GLN A 41 9.60 -6.11 17.24
CA GLN A 41 11.05 -6.30 17.27
C GLN A 41 11.43 -7.66 16.71
N ASP A 42 12.43 -7.68 15.83
CA ASP A 42 13.04 -8.90 15.36
C ASP A 42 14.08 -9.46 16.37
N TRP A 43 14.72 -10.58 16.02
CA TRP A 43 15.69 -11.25 16.88
C TRP A 43 16.96 -10.42 17.13
N TRP A 44 17.25 -9.44 16.27
CA TRP A 44 18.39 -8.54 16.38
C TRP A 44 18.03 -7.21 17.09
N GLY A 45 16.76 -7.03 17.46
CA GLY A 45 16.26 -5.83 18.12
C GLY A 45 16.07 -4.66 17.15
N ASP A 46 15.89 -4.94 15.87
CA ASP A 46 15.43 -3.97 14.87
C ASP A 46 13.89 -3.97 14.83
N GLY A 47 13.30 -2.81 14.53
CA GLY A 47 11.85 -2.61 14.54
C GLY A 47 11.27 -2.04 15.85
N VAL A 48 10.06 -1.49 15.76
CA VAL A 48 9.42 -0.72 16.84
C VAL A 48 8.62 -1.62 17.77
N GLY A 49 9.19 -1.98 18.92
CA GLY A 49 8.50 -2.76 19.97
C GLY A 49 7.69 -1.89 20.92
N ALA A 50 6.46 -2.31 21.24
CA ALA A 50 5.51 -1.58 22.07
C ALA A 50 6.00 -1.35 23.50
N LYS A 51 6.77 -2.28 24.06
CA LYS A 51 7.36 -2.12 25.40
C LYS A 51 8.30 -0.91 25.45
N THR A 52 9.32 -0.91 24.60
CA THR A 52 10.30 0.18 24.54
C THR A 52 9.64 1.49 24.13
N PHE A 53 8.69 1.44 23.20
CA PHE A 53 7.90 2.61 22.81
C PHE A 53 7.16 3.21 24.00
N SER A 54 6.41 2.38 24.74
CA SER A 54 5.59 2.85 25.88
C SER A 54 6.45 3.40 27.01
N GLU A 55 7.59 2.75 27.32
CA GLU A 55 8.53 3.24 28.34
C GLU A 55 9.07 4.64 28.01
N GLN A 56 9.36 4.91 26.73
CA GLN A 56 9.83 6.23 26.31
C GLN A 56 8.70 7.26 26.20
N LEU A 57 7.50 6.82 25.77
CA LEU A 57 6.32 7.66 25.72
C LEU A 57 5.91 8.14 27.12
N ASP A 58 5.86 7.24 28.11
CA ASP A 58 5.48 7.53 29.50
C ASP A 58 6.47 8.50 30.19
N ALA A 59 7.70 8.58 29.69
CA ALA A 59 8.71 9.51 30.19
C ALA A 59 8.51 10.95 29.69
N LEU A 60 7.62 11.19 28.73
CA LEU A 60 7.35 12.50 28.17
C LEU A 60 6.37 13.30 29.02
N ASP A 61 6.78 14.50 29.42
CA ASP A 61 5.90 15.49 30.05
C ASP A 61 5.66 16.65 29.07
N VAL A 62 4.82 16.39 28.06
CA VAL A 62 4.50 17.33 26.98
C VAL A 62 2.99 17.48 26.80
N ASP A 63 2.57 18.59 26.18
CA ASP A 63 1.18 18.89 25.88
C ASP A 63 0.76 18.34 24.50
N THR A 64 1.71 18.17 23.58
CA THR A 64 1.47 17.67 22.23
C THR A 64 2.54 16.68 21.79
N ILE A 65 2.13 15.60 21.14
CA ILE A 65 3.03 14.63 20.53
C ILE A 65 2.75 14.61 19.03
N ARG A 66 3.78 14.91 18.23
CA ARG A 66 3.74 14.83 16.77
C ARG A 66 4.36 13.50 16.36
N LEU A 67 3.51 12.55 15.98
CA LEU A 67 3.88 11.23 15.54
C LEU A 67 4.04 11.21 14.02
N TYR A 68 5.29 11.17 13.55
CA TYR A 68 5.63 10.98 12.15
C TYR A 68 5.68 9.49 11.82
N LEU A 69 4.84 9.07 10.87
CA LEU A 69 4.60 7.67 10.54
C LEU A 69 5.00 7.38 9.09
N ASN A 70 5.92 6.44 8.94
CA ASN A 70 6.32 5.89 7.65
C ASN A 70 6.67 4.41 7.83
N SER A 71 5.67 3.55 7.87
CA SER A 71 5.82 2.15 8.24
C SER A 71 4.89 1.23 7.44
N PRO A 72 5.40 0.08 6.96
CA PRO A 72 4.60 -0.94 6.31
C PRO A 72 3.72 -1.74 7.28
N GLY A 73 3.82 -1.48 8.59
CA GLY A 73 3.18 -2.28 9.64
C GLY A 73 4.08 -3.42 10.12
N GLY A 74 3.46 -4.51 10.60
CA GLY A 74 4.17 -5.63 11.21
C GLY A 74 3.29 -6.36 12.22
N ALA A 75 3.81 -6.63 13.41
CA ALA A 75 3.11 -7.36 14.47
C ALA A 75 1.84 -6.62 14.92
N ALA A 76 0.66 -7.18 14.61
CA ALA A 76 -0.63 -6.55 14.87
C ALA A 76 -0.87 -6.22 16.35
N TRP A 77 -0.49 -7.13 17.27
CA TRP A 77 -0.65 -6.88 18.70
C TRP A 77 0.28 -5.80 19.25
N GLU A 78 1.48 -5.68 18.71
CA GLU A 78 2.39 -4.58 19.02
C GLU A 78 1.79 -3.25 18.54
N GLY A 79 1.20 -3.22 17.34
CA GLY A 79 0.49 -2.05 16.82
C GLY A 79 -0.68 -1.61 17.70
N VAL A 80 -1.52 -2.55 18.14
CA VAL A 80 -2.63 -2.27 19.09
C VAL A 80 -2.10 -1.76 20.43
N ALA A 81 -1.00 -2.31 20.94
CA ALA A 81 -0.39 -1.86 22.19
C ALA A 81 0.14 -0.43 22.06
N ILE A 82 0.87 -0.11 20.98
CA ILE A 82 1.37 1.25 20.70
C ILE A 82 0.21 2.24 20.58
N MET A 83 -0.82 1.91 19.81
CA MET A 83 -2.03 2.73 19.67
C MET A 83 -2.66 3.04 21.03
N ASN A 84 -2.81 2.02 21.89
CA ASN A 84 -3.41 2.20 23.21
C ASN A 84 -2.52 2.97 24.19
N SER A 85 -1.19 2.90 24.05
CA SER A 85 -0.27 3.72 24.84
C SER A 85 -0.38 5.19 24.44
N LEU A 86 -0.44 5.49 23.14
CA LEU A 86 -0.66 6.84 22.62
C LEU A 86 -1.98 7.44 23.13
N ARG A 87 -3.10 6.72 22.99
CA ARG A 87 -4.43 7.19 23.43
C ARG A 87 -4.56 7.39 24.94
N ARG A 88 -3.69 6.74 25.73
CA ARG A 88 -3.67 6.89 27.20
C ARG A 88 -2.83 8.08 27.64
N HIS A 89 -1.90 8.52 26.80
CA HIS A 89 -1.07 9.66 27.10
C HIS A 89 -1.92 10.93 27.17
N LYS A 90 -1.56 11.87 28.06
CA LYS A 90 -2.33 13.09 28.30
C LYS A 90 -2.17 14.16 27.20
N ALA A 91 -1.10 14.04 26.40
CA ALA A 91 -0.82 14.96 25.32
C ALA A 91 -1.82 14.77 24.18
N ARG A 92 -2.11 15.86 23.47
CA ARG A 92 -2.76 15.81 22.16
C ARG A 92 -1.85 15.04 21.19
N ILE A 93 -2.38 14.03 20.51
CA ILE A 93 -1.65 13.21 19.54
C ILE A 93 -1.95 13.72 18.13
N GLU A 94 -0.92 14.24 17.46
CA GLU A 94 -0.98 14.68 16.07
C GLU A 94 -0.20 13.68 15.23
N VAL A 95 -0.88 12.93 14.36
CA VAL A 95 -0.25 11.95 13.49
C VAL A 95 0.00 12.57 12.13
N ILE A 96 1.22 12.42 11.61
CA ILE A 96 1.62 12.87 10.28
C ILE A 96 2.08 11.63 9.52
N VAL A 97 1.36 11.26 8.46
CA VAL A 97 1.78 10.18 7.55
C VAL A 97 2.67 10.77 6.47
N ASP A 98 3.96 10.47 6.57
CA ASP A 98 4.99 11.06 5.72
C ASP A 98 5.16 10.29 4.39
N GLY A 99 4.94 8.98 4.41
CA GLY A 99 5.11 8.10 3.25
C GLY A 99 4.08 6.98 3.24
N ILE A 100 4.14 6.06 4.20
CA ILE A 100 3.15 4.96 4.28
C ILE A 100 2.69 4.70 5.71
N ALA A 101 1.38 4.45 5.87
CA ALA A 101 0.80 3.89 7.08
C ALA A 101 0.00 2.63 6.71
N ALA A 102 0.68 1.50 6.55
CA ALA A 102 0.06 0.25 6.10
C ALA A 102 -0.10 -0.77 7.23
N SER A 103 -1.12 -1.63 7.14
CA SER A 103 -1.32 -2.74 8.08
C SER A 103 -1.34 -2.24 9.54
N ALA A 104 -0.57 -2.84 10.46
CA ALA A 104 -0.50 -2.43 11.86
C ALA A 104 -0.16 -0.93 12.07
N ALA A 105 0.56 -0.29 11.13
CA ALA A 105 0.83 1.14 11.20
C ALA A 105 -0.43 1.99 10.98
N SER A 106 -1.34 1.56 10.08
CA SER A 106 -2.64 2.24 9.91
C SER A 106 -3.47 2.21 11.20
N VAL A 107 -3.36 1.13 12.00
CA VAL A 107 -4.02 1.02 13.31
C VAL A 107 -3.40 2.00 14.31
N ILE A 108 -2.07 2.14 14.32
CA ILE A 108 -1.37 3.14 15.15
C ILE A 108 -1.82 4.55 14.79
N ALA A 109 -2.00 4.85 13.49
CA ALA A 109 -2.45 6.16 13.04
C ALA A 109 -3.80 6.56 13.66
N MET A 110 -4.70 5.59 13.88
CA MET A 110 -6.02 5.82 14.51
C MET A 110 -5.94 6.27 15.98
N ALA A 111 -4.74 6.30 16.59
CA ALA A 111 -4.53 6.93 17.89
C ALA A 111 -4.55 8.46 17.86
N GLY A 112 -4.44 9.08 16.68
CA GLY A 112 -4.38 10.52 16.52
C GLY A 112 -5.68 11.22 16.91
N ASP A 113 -5.56 12.30 17.69
CA ASP A 113 -6.60 13.30 17.84
C ASP A 113 -6.78 14.10 16.54
N HIS A 114 -5.66 14.31 15.82
CA HIS A 114 -5.62 14.88 14.47
C HIS A 114 -4.66 14.06 13.60
N ILE A 115 -5.06 13.74 12.36
CA ILE A 115 -4.30 12.92 11.41
C ILE A 115 -4.16 13.70 10.10
N THR A 116 -2.92 14.02 9.76
CA THR A 116 -2.54 14.67 8.52
C THR A 116 -1.80 13.67 7.63
N MET A 117 -2.17 13.58 6.36
CA MET A 117 -1.45 12.78 5.37
C MET A 117 -0.73 13.67 4.36
N ASN A 118 0.56 13.47 4.14
CA ASN A 118 1.29 14.23 3.11
C ASN A 118 0.88 13.77 1.71
N ARG A 119 0.93 14.66 0.72
CA ARG A 119 0.66 14.31 -0.68
C ARG A 119 1.60 13.19 -1.12
N GLY A 120 1.03 12.20 -1.79
CA GLY A 120 1.77 11.01 -2.22
C GLY A 120 2.01 9.98 -1.11
N SER A 121 1.53 10.22 0.11
CA SER A 121 1.48 9.19 1.14
C SER A 121 0.28 8.26 0.96
N GLU A 122 0.43 7.04 1.48
CA GLU A 122 -0.57 5.97 1.34
C GLU A 122 -0.97 5.41 2.71
N LEU A 123 -2.23 5.04 2.85
CA LEU A 123 -2.75 4.29 3.99
C LEU A 123 -3.34 2.97 3.49
N MET A 124 -3.06 1.87 4.19
CA MET A 124 -3.59 0.55 3.83
C MET A 124 -4.20 -0.17 5.03
N ILE A 125 -5.38 -0.74 4.82
CA ILE A 125 -6.07 -1.61 5.78
C ILE A 125 -6.26 -3.00 5.17
N HIS A 126 -6.02 -4.04 5.97
CA HIS A 126 -6.22 -5.43 5.57
C HIS A 126 -6.49 -6.35 6.76
N ASP A 127 -6.92 -7.58 6.49
CA ASP A 127 -7.11 -8.60 7.53
C ASP A 127 -5.80 -8.96 8.22
N ALA A 128 -5.91 -9.35 9.49
CA ALA A 128 -4.77 -9.89 10.19
C ALA A 128 -4.30 -11.18 9.51
N TRP A 129 -3.01 -11.22 9.20
CA TRP A 129 -2.36 -12.36 8.58
C TRP A 129 -1.50 -13.12 9.60
N GLY A 130 -1.42 -14.44 9.43
CA GLY A 130 -0.57 -15.30 10.24
C GLY A 130 -0.41 -16.69 9.63
N MET A 131 0.57 -17.44 10.13
CA MET A 131 0.83 -18.82 9.73
C MET A 131 0.44 -19.79 10.84
N ALA A 132 -0.13 -20.93 10.48
CA ALA A 132 -0.43 -22.03 11.38
C ALA A 132 0.24 -23.31 10.86
N ALA A 133 0.69 -24.18 11.77
CA ALA A 133 1.17 -25.52 11.47
C ALA A 133 0.64 -26.47 12.56
N GLY A 134 -0.04 -27.54 12.15
CA GLY A 134 -0.70 -28.43 13.09
C GLY A 134 -1.82 -29.25 12.45
N ASN A 135 -2.68 -29.83 13.27
CA ASN A 135 -3.83 -30.59 12.83
C ASN A 135 -5.01 -29.66 12.46
N ALA A 136 -6.14 -30.24 12.02
CA ALA A 136 -7.32 -29.48 11.61
C ALA A 136 -7.85 -28.54 12.71
N LYS A 137 -7.81 -28.96 13.98
CA LYS A 137 -8.23 -28.12 15.10
C LYS A 137 -7.29 -26.92 15.30
N ASP A 138 -5.98 -27.10 15.13
CA ASP A 138 -5.01 -26.01 15.23
C ASP A 138 -5.23 -24.95 14.13
N MET A 139 -5.63 -25.40 12.93
CA MET A 139 -6.01 -24.52 11.82
C MET A 139 -7.29 -23.73 12.14
N GLU A 140 -8.32 -24.40 12.64
CA GLU A 140 -9.60 -23.80 13.04
C GLU A 140 -9.42 -22.76 14.17
N ASP A 141 -8.66 -23.12 15.20
CA ASP A 141 -8.38 -22.23 16.33
C ASP A 141 -7.59 -21.00 15.87
N THR A 142 -6.62 -21.16 14.96
CA THR A 142 -5.86 -20.03 14.40
C THR A 142 -6.73 -19.11 13.54
N ALA A 143 -7.55 -19.68 12.66
CA ALA A 143 -8.49 -18.93 11.84
C ALA A 143 -9.45 -18.09 12.72
N LEU A 144 -9.93 -18.66 13.82
CA LEU A 144 -10.78 -17.96 14.79
C LEU A 144 -10.04 -16.80 15.47
N ILE A 145 -8.76 -16.96 15.82
CA ILE A 145 -7.95 -15.89 16.41
C ILE A 145 -7.78 -14.74 15.41
N LEU A 146 -7.41 -15.03 14.17
CA LEU A 146 -7.23 -14.01 13.12
C LEU A 146 -8.53 -13.27 12.81
N ALA A 147 -9.66 -13.99 12.78
CA ALA A 147 -10.99 -13.38 12.59
C ALA A 147 -11.33 -12.40 13.73
N LYS A 148 -11.14 -12.82 14.99
CA LYS A 148 -11.41 -11.95 16.17
C LYS A 148 -10.50 -10.73 16.22
N LEU A 149 -9.22 -10.90 15.88
CA LEU A 149 -8.29 -9.79 15.78
C LEU A 149 -8.75 -8.81 14.69
N SER A 150 -9.08 -9.32 13.50
CA SER A 150 -9.55 -8.48 12.39
C SER A 150 -10.84 -7.73 12.73
N ASP A 151 -11.76 -8.36 13.47
CA ASP A 151 -12.96 -7.70 14.01
C ASP A 151 -12.61 -6.55 14.97
N SER A 152 -11.63 -6.74 15.85
CA SER A 152 -11.16 -5.68 16.74
C SER A 152 -10.46 -4.54 16.01
N LEU A 153 -9.72 -4.83 14.93
CA LEU A 153 -9.09 -3.79 14.11
C LEU A 153 -10.15 -3.01 13.33
N ALA A 154 -11.16 -3.69 12.76
CA ALA A 154 -12.29 -3.05 12.10
C ALA A 154 -13.07 -2.11 13.03
N ASP A 155 -13.25 -2.48 14.30
CA ASP A 155 -13.84 -1.58 15.31
C ASP A 155 -13.04 -0.30 15.51
N THR A 156 -11.72 -0.36 15.34
CA THR A 156 -10.85 0.82 15.46
C THR A 156 -11.11 1.79 14.32
N TYR A 157 -11.20 1.30 13.08
CA TYR A 157 -11.56 2.13 11.93
C TYR A 157 -13.00 2.64 12.03
N ALA A 158 -13.93 1.81 12.49
CA ALA A 158 -15.33 2.20 12.71
C ALA A 158 -15.46 3.33 13.73
N ALA A 159 -14.70 3.26 14.83
CA ALA A 159 -14.69 4.31 15.86
C ALA A 159 -14.15 5.63 15.33
N ARG A 160 -13.20 5.60 14.39
CA ARG A 160 -12.58 6.79 13.80
C ARG A 160 -13.44 7.41 12.70
N ALA A 161 -13.84 6.60 11.73
CA ALA A 161 -14.40 7.04 10.46
C ALA A 161 -15.93 6.85 10.36
N GLY A 162 -16.55 6.32 11.41
CA GLY A 162 -17.97 5.94 11.40
C GLY A 162 -18.22 4.64 10.65
N LYS A 163 -19.46 4.41 10.18
CA LYS A 163 -19.93 3.12 9.63
C LYS A 163 -19.86 1.98 10.66
N ASP A 164 -20.38 0.82 10.29
CA ASP A 164 -20.36 -0.35 11.17
C ASP A 164 -19.10 -1.20 10.95
N ARG A 165 -18.86 -2.13 11.88
CA ARG A 165 -17.75 -3.10 11.77
C ARG A 165 -17.78 -3.86 10.45
N ALA A 166 -18.96 -4.25 9.97
CA ALA A 166 -19.10 -5.09 8.78
C ALA A 166 -18.54 -4.38 7.53
N TYR A 167 -18.85 -3.09 7.38
CA TYR A 167 -18.30 -2.24 6.32
C TYR A 167 -16.77 -2.24 6.31
N TRP A 168 -16.14 -1.99 7.46
CA TRP A 168 -14.67 -1.98 7.55
C TRP A 168 -14.07 -3.37 7.37
N ARG A 169 -14.77 -4.43 7.82
CA ARG A 169 -14.33 -5.80 7.59
C ARG A 169 -14.32 -6.18 6.11
N ASP A 170 -15.29 -5.71 5.33
CA ASP A 170 -15.30 -5.93 3.88
C ASP A 170 -14.11 -5.26 3.20
N LEU A 171 -13.81 -4.01 3.58
CA LEU A 171 -12.66 -3.28 3.04
C LEU A 171 -11.32 -3.91 3.45
N MET A 172 -11.20 -4.37 4.69
CA MET A 172 -10.00 -5.08 5.15
C MET A 172 -9.80 -6.41 4.40
N ARG A 173 -10.86 -7.19 4.19
CA ARG A 173 -10.76 -8.43 3.39
C ARG A 173 -10.31 -8.19 1.96
N ALA A 174 -10.65 -7.03 1.40
CA ALA A 174 -10.27 -6.64 0.06
C ALA A 174 -8.82 -6.10 -0.05
N GLU A 175 -8.10 -5.94 1.07
CA GLU A 175 -6.84 -5.19 1.15
C GLU A 175 -6.97 -3.81 0.48
N THR A 176 -7.51 -2.85 1.22
CA THR A 176 -7.85 -1.55 0.66
C THR A 176 -6.73 -0.54 0.90
N TRP A 177 -6.28 0.08 -0.18
CA TRP A 177 -5.30 1.15 -0.18
C TRP A 177 -5.99 2.50 -0.44
N TYR A 178 -5.49 3.56 0.19
CA TYR A 178 -5.97 4.92 0.06
C TYR A 178 -4.79 5.86 -0.21
N THR A 179 -4.97 6.77 -1.17
CA THR A 179 -4.19 8.03 -1.21
C THR A 179 -4.53 8.92 -0.01
N ALA A 180 -3.72 9.96 0.23
CA ALA A 180 -4.00 10.96 1.26
C ALA A 180 -5.41 11.59 1.11
N GLU A 181 -5.79 11.97 -0.10
CA GLU A 181 -7.09 12.54 -0.42
C GLU A 181 -8.23 11.54 -0.14
N GLU A 182 -8.07 10.30 -0.59
CA GLU A 182 -9.06 9.23 -0.38
C GLU A 182 -9.22 8.87 1.10
N ALA A 183 -8.13 8.86 1.87
CA ALA A 183 -8.17 8.58 3.30
C ALA A 183 -8.94 9.67 4.06
N VAL A 184 -8.81 10.94 3.65
CA VAL A 184 -9.61 12.05 4.21
C VAL A 184 -11.09 11.86 3.89
N ILE A 185 -11.44 11.56 2.64
CA ILE A 185 -12.85 11.34 2.24
C ILE A 185 -13.43 10.11 2.97
N ALA A 186 -12.62 9.06 3.18
CA ALA A 186 -13.01 7.87 3.93
C ALA A 186 -13.11 8.10 5.45
N GLY A 187 -12.72 9.26 5.98
CA GLY A 187 -12.71 9.58 7.41
C GLY A 187 -11.55 8.97 8.20
N LEU A 188 -10.56 8.38 7.52
CA LEU A 188 -9.37 7.78 8.12
C LEU A 188 -8.29 8.84 8.42
N ALA A 189 -8.35 10.00 7.77
CA ALA A 189 -7.52 11.17 8.05
C ALA A 189 -8.39 12.44 8.14
N ASP A 190 -7.89 13.49 8.79
CA ASP A 190 -8.61 14.77 8.91
C ASP A 190 -8.30 15.70 7.75
N GLU A 191 -7.04 15.74 7.30
CA GLU A 191 -6.59 16.57 6.20
C GLU A 191 -5.41 15.95 5.46
N TRP A 192 -5.12 16.52 4.28
CA TRP A 192 -3.89 16.23 3.56
C TRP A 192 -3.16 17.53 3.22
N VAL A 193 -1.83 17.47 3.14
CA VAL A 193 -0.97 18.64 2.88
C VAL A 193 0.04 18.36 1.78
N ASP A 194 0.43 19.40 1.05
CA ASP A 194 1.46 19.32 0.00
C ASP A 194 2.86 19.54 0.59
N ALA A 195 3.34 18.56 1.36
CA ALA A 195 4.65 18.56 2.00
C ALA A 195 5.69 17.75 1.18
N PRO A 196 7.00 18.03 1.32
CA PRO A 196 8.05 17.27 0.64
C PRO A 196 7.99 15.78 0.98
N ALA A 197 8.18 14.92 -0.02
CA ALA A 197 8.14 13.47 0.15
C ALA A 197 9.19 12.96 1.16
N ALA A 198 8.80 11.96 1.95
CA ALA A 198 9.69 11.29 2.91
C ALA A 198 10.85 10.57 2.21
N SER A 199 12.02 10.54 2.85
CA SER A 199 13.24 9.94 2.28
C SER A 199 13.30 8.41 2.40
N ALA A 200 12.47 7.80 3.25
CA ALA A 200 12.44 6.34 3.43
C ALA A 200 11.34 5.72 2.56
N ALA A 201 11.76 4.87 1.61
CA ALA A 201 10.88 4.12 0.73
C ALA A 201 10.94 2.63 1.07
N PHE A 202 9.78 1.98 1.19
CA PHE A 202 9.68 0.54 1.41
C PHE A 202 9.43 -0.18 0.08
N ASP A 203 10.10 -1.33 -0.10
CA ASP A 203 9.81 -2.23 -1.21
C ASP A 203 8.59 -3.11 -0.86
N LEU A 204 7.40 -2.59 -1.17
CA LEU A 204 6.12 -3.22 -0.81
C LEU A 204 5.93 -4.60 -1.46
N SER A 205 6.58 -4.85 -2.60
CA SER A 205 6.49 -6.13 -3.32
C SER A 205 7.04 -7.31 -2.50
N LYS A 206 7.88 -7.04 -1.50
CA LYS A 206 8.53 -8.06 -0.66
C LYS A 206 7.79 -8.35 0.65
N LEU A 207 6.68 -7.67 0.91
CA LEU A 207 5.98 -7.72 2.20
C LEU A 207 4.80 -8.69 2.22
N GLY A 208 4.54 -9.40 1.11
CA GLY A 208 3.47 -10.39 1.03
C GLY A 208 2.06 -9.81 0.99
N PHE A 209 1.92 -8.51 0.70
CA PHE A 209 0.64 -7.87 0.41
C PHE A 209 0.12 -8.29 -0.97
N ALA A 210 -1.20 -8.24 -1.15
CA ALA A 210 -1.86 -8.51 -2.43
C ALA A 210 -1.51 -7.46 -3.49
N PHE A 211 -1.27 -6.21 -3.08
CA PHE A 211 -0.92 -5.11 -3.95
C PHE A 211 0.39 -4.41 -3.52
N ALA A 212 1.21 -4.02 -4.50
CA ALA A 212 2.42 -3.25 -4.28
C ALA A 212 2.12 -1.74 -4.21
N GLY A 213 1.28 -1.33 -3.25
CA GLY A 213 0.88 0.07 -3.07
C GLY A 213 -0.40 0.47 -3.80
N ARG A 214 -0.86 1.70 -3.53
CA ARG A 214 -2.16 2.23 -4.02
C ARG A 214 -2.29 2.20 -5.54
N ALA A 215 -1.21 2.46 -6.28
CA ALA A 215 -1.22 2.46 -7.75
C ALA A 215 -1.56 1.09 -8.37
N HIS A 216 -1.37 0.00 -7.63
CA HIS A 216 -1.64 -1.37 -8.06
C HIS A 216 -2.94 -1.94 -7.48
N ALA A 217 -3.58 -1.22 -6.56
CA ALA A 217 -4.80 -1.63 -5.89
C ALA A 217 -6.05 -1.08 -6.61
N PRO A 218 -7.19 -1.80 -6.57
CA PRO A 218 -8.47 -1.26 -6.99
C PRO A 218 -8.82 0.04 -6.24
N ALA A 219 -9.58 0.92 -6.89
CA ALA A 219 -10.07 2.12 -6.22
C ALA A 219 -10.88 1.75 -4.97
N PRO A 220 -10.64 2.40 -3.82
CA PRO A 220 -11.35 2.10 -2.59
C PRO A 220 -12.84 2.41 -2.74
N ARG A 221 -13.70 1.55 -2.19
CA ARG A 221 -15.12 1.87 -2.06
C ARG A 221 -15.26 2.92 -0.96
N ILE A 222 -15.41 4.18 -1.37
CA ILE A 222 -15.67 5.29 -0.47
C ILE A 222 -17.13 5.71 -0.68
N GLU A 223 -17.99 5.41 0.28
CA GLU A 223 -19.34 5.98 0.28
C GLU A 223 -19.22 7.46 0.60
N THR A 224 -19.42 8.30 -0.42
CA THR A 224 -19.41 9.76 -0.28
C THR A 224 -20.42 10.14 0.80
N PRO A 225 -20.06 11.01 1.76
CA PRO A 225 -21.04 11.50 2.73
C PRO A 225 -22.23 12.06 1.97
N GLU A 226 -23.44 11.56 2.25
CA GLU A 226 -24.64 12.24 1.78
C GLU A 226 -24.60 13.65 2.36
N LEU A 227 -24.50 14.65 1.49
CA LEU A 227 -24.64 16.04 1.89
C LEU A 227 -25.94 16.15 2.70
N PRO A 228 -25.95 16.86 3.83
CA PRO A 228 -27.16 17.02 4.63
C PRO A 228 -28.23 17.71 3.78
N SER A 229 -29.14 16.93 3.22
CA SER A 229 -30.36 17.41 2.56
C SER A 229 -31.38 17.68 3.66
N SER A 230 -31.34 18.86 4.25
CA SER A 230 -32.46 19.35 5.06
C SER A 230 -33.55 19.90 4.13
N THR A 231 -34.74 19.31 4.18
CA THR A 231 -35.97 19.93 3.64
C THR A 231 -36.60 20.93 4.59
N GLU A 232 -36.00 21.16 5.77
CA GLU A 232 -36.49 22.14 6.74
C GLU A 232 -35.75 23.48 6.62
N PRO A 233 -36.46 24.63 6.62
CA PRO A 233 -35.84 25.94 6.69
C PRO A 233 -35.03 26.06 7.99
N GLY A 234 -33.72 26.26 7.86
CA GLY A 234 -32.81 26.34 9.00
C GLY A 234 -33.19 27.45 10.00
N ASN A 235 -33.09 27.14 11.29
CA ASN A 235 -33.26 28.10 12.38
C ASN A 235 -32.11 29.12 12.37
N THR A 236 -32.42 30.41 12.21
CA THR A 236 -31.48 31.52 12.01
C THR A 236 -30.56 31.83 13.19
N ASN A 237 -30.65 31.08 14.30
CA ASN A 237 -29.91 31.34 15.54
C ASN A 237 -28.84 30.29 15.89
N ARG A 238 -28.51 29.35 14.99
CA ARG A 238 -27.36 28.48 15.20
C ARG A 238 -26.08 29.20 14.73
N LYS A 239 -25.20 29.56 15.67
CA LYS A 239 -23.84 30.02 15.34
C LYS A 239 -22.97 28.83 14.98
N GLU A 240 -23.01 28.44 13.70
CA GLU A 240 -21.95 27.62 13.10
C GLU A 240 -20.80 28.55 12.67
N ASN A 241 -19.57 28.04 12.64
CA ASN A 241 -18.40 28.80 12.22
C ASN A 241 -18.62 29.32 10.79
N VAL A 242 -18.61 30.64 10.65
CA VAL A 242 -18.76 31.34 9.38
C VAL A 242 -17.53 31.01 8.53
N VAL A 243 -17.64 30.01 7.65
CA VAL A 243 -16.85 30.03 6.41
C VAL A 243 -17.16 31.38 5.78
N ALA A 244 -16.14 32.20 5.51
CA ALA A 244 -16.30 33.55 5.01
C ALA A 244 -17.20 33.53 3.77
N TYR A 245 -18.48 33.84 3.99
CA TYR A 245 -19.54 33.69 2.99
C TYR A 245 -19.25 34.59 1.77
N ASP A 246 -18.48 35.64 2.00
CA ASP A 246 -18.02 36.59 1.00
C ASP A 246 -16.93 36.02 0.08
N ASP A 247 -16.01 35.19 0.59
CA ASP A 247 -14.94 34.57 -0.21
C ASP A 247 -15.51 33.52 -1.16
N LEU A 248 -16.48 32.73 -0.67
CA LEU A 248 -17.20 31.75 -1.50
C LEU A 248 -17.99 32.44 -2.61
N LYS A 249 -18.71 33.53 -2.29
CA LYS A 249 -19.44 34.32 -3.28
C LYS A 249 -18.50 34.98 -4.29
N ALA A 250 -17.36 35.50 -3.85
CA ALA A 250 -16.36 36.06 -4.75
C ALA A 250 -15.83 35.01 -5.73
N GLY A 251 -15.47 33.82 -5.24
CA GLY A 251 -15.02 32.70 -6.08
C GLY A 251 -16.09 32.20 -7.06
N LEU A 252 -17.37 32.19 -6.66
CA LEU A 252 -18.50 31.85 -7.55
C LEU A 252 -18.69 32.90 -8.64
N ARG A 253 -18.65 34.21 -8.30
CA ARG A 253 -18.75 35.29 -9.30
C ARG A 253 -17.64 35.21 -10.33
N GLU A 254 -16.41 34.96 -9.89
CA GLU A 254 -15.25 34.81 -10.77
C GLU A 254 -15.45 33.65 -11.76
N ARG A 255 -15.83 32.47 -11.26
CA ARG A 255 -16.02 31.26 -12.09
C ARG A 255 -17.22 31.36 -13.04
N LEU A 256 -18.25 32.12 -12.66
CA LEU A 256 -19.41 32.41 -13.51
C LEU A 256 -19.17 33.60 -14.47
N GLY A 257 -18.02 34.26 -14.39
CA GLY A 257 -17.71 35.44 -15.20
C GLY A 257 -18.59 36.66 -14.87
N MET A 258 -19.19 36.71 -13.67
CA MET A 258 -20.02 37.83 -13.23
C MET A 258 -19.13 38.99 -12.75
N ALA A 259 -18.99 40.01 -13.60
CA ALA A 259 -18.17 41.20 -13.33
C ALA A 259 -18.82 42.18 -12.33
N ASP A 260 -20.12 42.03 -12.05
CA ASP A 260 -20.84 42.91 -11.12
C ASP A 260 -20.75 42.38 -9.68
N ALA A 261 -19.91 43.04 -8.88
CA ALA A 261 -19.75 42.74 -7.45
C ALA A 261 -21.01 43.07 -6.63
N ALA A 262 -21.95 43.85 -7.16
CA ALA A 262 -23.23 44.18 -6.53
C ALA A 262 -24.37 43.21 -6.89
N ALA A 263 -24.11 42.18 -7.71
CA ALA A 263 -25.11 41.17 -8.03
C ALA A 263 -25.63 40.49 -6.75
N SER A 264 -26.96 40.44 -6.63
CA SER A 264 -27.65 39.83 -5.50
C SER A 264 -27.42 38.31 -5.48
N ASP A 265 -27.60 37.70 -4.31
CA ASP A 265 -27.44 36.26 -4.14
C ASP A 265 -28.39 35.48 -5.07
N GLU A 266 -29.59 36.00 -5.32
CA GLU A 266 -30.56 35.41 -6.25
C GLU A 266 -30.07 35.44 -7.71
N GLN A 267 -29.40 36.52 -8.12
CA GLN A 267 -28.82 36.63 -9.46
C GLN A 267 -27.64 35.68 -9.65
N LEU A 268 -26.84 35.50 -8.59
CA LEU A 268 -25.75 34.54 -8.55
C LEU A 268 -26.26 33.10 -8.66
N LEU A 269 -27.30 32.75 -7.89
CA LEU A 269 -27.92 31.43 -7.93
C LEU A 269 -28.56 31.15 -9.29
N ALA A 270 -29.26 32.13 -9.88
CA ALA A 270 -29.82 31.98 -11.22
C ALA A 270 -28.74 31.73 -12.29
N ALA A 271 -27.58 32.38 -12.18
CA ALA A 271 -26.45 32.16 -13.09
C ALA A 271 -25.80 30.77 -12.90
N VAL A 272 -25.76 30.25 -11.66
CA VAL A 272 -25.36 28.86 -11.39
C VAL A 272 -26.34 27.89 -12.05
N ASP A 273 -27.64 28.09 -11.84
CA ASP A 273 -28.66 27.21 -12.40
C ASP A 273 -28.62 27.21 -13.93
N GLU A 274 -28.48 28.39 -14.54
CA GLU A 274 -28.36 28.53 -16.00
C GLU A 274 -27.14 27.77 -16.55
N THR A 275 -25.96 27.94 -15.93
CA THR A 275 -24.75 27.22 -16.34
C THR A 275 -24.84 25.71 -16.12
N LEU A 276 -25.55 25.25 -15.08
CA LEU A 276 -25.82 23.83 -14.85
C LEU A 276 -26.78 23.26 -15.90
N THR A 277 -27.87 23.96 -16.22
CA THR A 277 -28.78 23.54 -17.30
C THR A 277 -28.10 23.53 -18.67
N ALA A 278 -27.24 24.52 -18.97
CA ALA A 278 -26.50 24.56 -20.22
C ALA A 278 -25.51 23.39 -20.38
N LYS A 279 -24.99 22.84 -19.27
CA LYS A 279 -24.15 21.62 -19.29
C LYS A 279 -24.97 20.32 -19.38
N ALA A 280 -26.24 20.35 -19.01
CA ALA A 280 -27.13 19.18 -19.05
C ALA A 280 -27.66 18.85 -20.45
N ASP A 281 -27.64 19.81 -21.40
CA ASP A 281 -28.17 19.66 -22.76
C ASP A 281 -27.21 18.98 -23.77
N ILE A 282 -26.23 18.20 -23.30
CA ILE A 282 -25.39 17.39 -24.20
C ILE A 282 -26.23 16.20 -24.72
N THR A 283 -26.87 16.38 -25.87
CA THR A 283 -27.59 15.29 -26.55
C THR A 283 -26.61 14.23 -27.06
N THR A 284 -26.62 13.04 -26.46
CA THR A 284 -25.84 11.89 -26.93
C THR A 284 -26.47 11.25 -28.16
N PRO A 285 -25.70 10.99 -29.24
CA PRO A 285 -26.17 10.18 -30.35
C PRO A 285 -26.64 8.79 -29.90
N GLU A 286 -27.67 8.25 -30.55
CA GLU A 286 -28.23 6.94 -30.24
C GLU A 286 -27.15 5.84 -30.33
N GLY A 287 -27.01 5.04 -29.27
CA GLY A 287 -25.97 4.01 -29.15
C GLY A 287 -24.64 4.48 -28.54
N THR A 288 -24.55 5.74 -28.10
CA THR A 288 -23.36 6.26 -27.39
C THR A 288 -23.67 6.55 -25.92
N VAL A 289 -22.65 6.39 -25.07
CA VAL A 289 -22.71 6.69 -23.64
C VAL A 289 -21.64 7.72 -23.34
N LEU A 290 -22.00 8.81 -22.64
CA LEU A 290 -21.04 9.76 -22.12
C LEU A 290 -20.24 9.10 -21.00
N ILE A 291 -18.94 9.05 -21.19
CA ILE A 291 -17.98 8.63 -20.17
C ILE A 291 -17.08 9.81 -19.87
N ASP A 292 -16.71 9.93 -18.60
CA ASP A 292 -15.78 10.97 -18.17
C ASP A 292 -14.42 10.78 -18.86
N SER A 293 -13.72 11.88 -19.19
CA SER A 293 -12.44 11.82 -19.89
C SER A 293 -11.34 11.11 -19.09
N THR A 294 -11.38 11.22 -17.76
CA THR A 294 -10.47 10.51 -16.86
C THR A 294 -10.79 9.02 -16.83
N MET A 295 -12.09 8.68 -16.76
CA MET A 295 -12.55 7.29 -16.84
C MET A 295 -12.17 6.63 -18.18
N LEU A 296 -12.23 7.37 -19.29
CA LEU A 296 -11.77 6.88 -20.60
C LEU A 296 -10.26 6.64 -20.61
N ALA A 297 -9.47 7.54 -20.04
CA ALA A 297 -8.03 7.38 -19.95
C ALA A 297 -7.66 6.15 -19.10
N ASP A 298 -8.33 5.96 -17.96
CA ASP A 298 -8.12 4.81 -17.08
C ASP A 298 -8.51 3.49 -17.76
N LEU A 299 -9.62 3.48 -18.50
CA LEU A 299 -10.05 2.31 -19.26
C LEU A 299 -9.02 1.95 -20.35
N GLN A 300 -8.47 2.94 -21.04
CA GLN A 300 -7.43 2.74 -22.05
C GLN A 300 -6.13 2.22 -21.44
N ALA A 301 -5.71 2.78 -20.29
CA ALA A 301 -4.54 2.32 -19.55
C ALA A 301 -4.72 0.88 -19.05
N SER A 302 -5.87 0.57 -18.45
CA SER A 302 -6.22 -0.76 -17.97
C SER A 302 -6.25 -1.78 -19.11
N ALA A 303 -6.79 -1.41 -20.27
CA ALA A 303 -6.80 -2.26 -21.45
C ALA A 303 -5.40 -2.50 -22.02
N ALA A 304 -4.48 -1.52 -21.92
CA ALA A 304 -3.08 -1.69 -22.32
C ALA A 304 -2.35 -2.65 -21.38
N LEU A 305 -2.50 -2.49 -20.07
CA LEU A 305 -1.94 -3.38 -19.06
C LEU A 305 -2.48 -4.82 -19.22
N GLY A 306 -3.77 -4.98 -19.48
CA GLY A 306 -4.37 -6.29 -19.74
C GLY A 306 -3.79 -6.99 -20.98
N ARG A 307 -3.50 -6.25 -22.06
CA ARG A 307 -2.83 -6.81 -23.25
C ARG A 307 -1.39 -7.24 -22.92
N GLN A 308 -0.64 -6.42 -22.20
CA GLN A 308 0.72 -6.74 -21.78
C GLN A 308 0.77 -8.00 -20.89
N ALA A 309 -0.09 -8.06 -19.87
CA ALA A 309 -0.18 -9.22 -18.98
C ALA A 309 -0.53 -10.50 -19.77
N ARG A 310 -1.38 -10.40 -20.79
CA ARG A 310 -1.72 -11.54 -21.64
C ARG A 310 -0.52 -11.99 -22.48
N GLU A 311 0.25 -11.07 -23.04
CA GLU A 311 1.46 -11.38 -23.81
C GLU A 311 2.53 -12.06 -22.94
N GLU A 312 2.71 -11.60 -21.69
CA GLU A 312 3.62 -12.22 -20.71
C GLU A 312 3.18 -13.64 -20.33
N GLN A 313 1.89 -13.87 -20.10
CA GLN A 313 1.33 -15.21 -19.86
C GLN A 313 1.56 -16.14 -21.04
N ASP A 314 1.29 -15.66 -22.26
CA ASP A 314 1.47 -16.46 -23.47
C ASP A 314 2.96 -16.78 -23.70
N THR A 315 3.87 -15.85 -23.40
CA THR A 315 5.32 -16.08 -23.45
C THR A 315 5.76 -17.12 -22.42
N THR A 316 5.36 -16.95 -21.16
CA THR A 316 5.67 -17.90 -20.07
C THR A 316 5.15 -19.32 -20.38
N ARG A 317 3.93 -19.42 -20.92
CA ARG A 317 3.35 -20.70 -21.34
C ARG A 317 4.19 -21.37 -22.43
N ARG A 318 4.59 -20.62 -23.46
CA ARG A 318 5.45 -21.13 -24.56
C ARG A 318 6.82 -21.56 -24.05
N GLU A 319 7.42 -20.81 -23.13
CA GLU A 319 8.68 -21.19 -22.48
C GLU A 319 8.56 -22.48 -21.67
N SER A 320 7.46 -22.68 -20.95
CA SER A 320 7.19 -23.93 -20.23
C SER A 320 7.07 -25.13 -21.16
N ILE A 321 6.38 -24.99 -22.31
CA ILE A 321 6.28 -26.04 -23.33
C ILE A 321 7.68 -26.47 -23.80
N VAL A 322 8.53 -25.50 -24.15
CA VAL A 322 9.89 -25.78 -24.65
C VAL A 322 10.78 -26.34 -23.54
N HIS A 323 10.68 -25.82 -22.31
CA HIS A 323 11.43 -26.34 -21.17
C HIS A 323 11.10 -27.82 -20.91
N ASN A 324 9.82 -28.18 -20.89
CA ASN A 324 9.38 -29.56 -20.71
C ASN A 324 9.84 -30.47 -21.86
N ALA A 325 9.80 -29.99 -23.09
CA ALA A 325 10.27 -30.76 -24.24
C ALA A 325 11.78 -31.01 -24.21
N VAL A 326 12.56 -30.04 -23.71
CA VAL A 326 14.01 -30.22 -23.49
C VAL A 326 14.26 -31.22 -22.36
N SER A 327 13.57 -31.10 -21.22
CA SER A 327 13.76 -32.00 -20.07
C SER A 327 13.34 -33.45 -20.37
N GLU A 328 12.32 -33.65 -21.22
CA GLU A 328 11.92 -34.98 -21.72
C GLU A 328 12.82 -35.53 -22.84
N GLY A 329 13.85 -34.79 -23.25
CA GLY A 329 14.77 -35.18 -24.31
C GLY A 329 14.12 -35.29 -25.68
N ARG A 330 13.02 -34.57 -25.92
CA ARG A 330 12.33 -34.53 -27.21
C ARG A 330 13.00 -33.58 -28.20
N ILE A 331 13.56 -32.49 -27.69
CA ILE A 331 14.25 -31.46 -28.47
C ILE A 331 15.58 -31.10 -27.80
N SER A 332 16.53 -30.58 -28.59
CA SER A 332 17.85 -30.16 -28.07
C SER A 332 17.77 -28.77 -27.43
N PRO A 333 18.51 -28.50 -26.34
CA PRO A 333 18.63 -27.16 -25.75
C PRO A 333 19.06 -26.10 -26.77
N ALA A 334 19.93 -26.45 -27.72
CA ALA A 334 20.42 -25.54 -28.76
C ALA A 334 19.31 -25.07 -29.73
N SER A 335 18.21 -25.81 -29.82
CA SER A 335 17.06 -25.48 -30.68
C SER A 335 15.96 -24.67 -29.98
N ARG A 336 16.14 -24.32 -28.69
CA ARG A 336 15.14 -23.65 -27.84
C ARG A 336 14.54 -22.40 -28.50
N GLU A 337 15.39 -21.49 -28.98
CA GLU A 337 14.94 -20.24 -29.59
C GLU A 337 14.13 -20.47 -30.88
N THR A 338 14.51 -21.48 -31.67
CA THR A 338 13.78 -21.83 -32.91
C THR A 338 12.38 -22.34 -32.59
N TRP A 339 12.23 -23.17 -31.57
CA TRP A 339 10.92 -23.69 -31.14
C TRP A 339 10.05 -22.61 -30.52
N LEU A 340 10.63 -21.67 -29.76
CA LEU A 340 9.90 -20.51 -29.23
C LEU A 340 9.36 -19.62 -30.36
N ALA A 341 10.16 -19.36 -31.40
CA ALA A 341 9.73 -18.59 -32.56
C ALA A 341 8.59 -19.27 -33.34
N GLN A 342 8.63 -20.61 -33.47
CA GLN A 342 7.56 -21.38 -34.10
C GLN A 342 6.27 -21.37 -33.26
N LEU A 343 6.39 -21.56 -31.93
CA LEU A 343 5.25 -21.47 -31.01
C LEU A 343 4.62 -20.07 -31.01
N ALA A 344 5.40 -19.01 -31.18
CA ALA A 344 4.88 -17.65 -31.32
C ALA A 344 4.03 -17.45 -32.59
N THR A 345 4.28 -18.24 -33.64
CA THR A 345 3.58 -18.14 -34.93
C THR A 345 2.35 -19.06 -34.99
N ASN A 346 2.46 -20.29 -34.46
CA ASN A 346 1.38 -21.26 -34.40
C ASN A 346 1.58 -22.15 -33.17
N GLU A 347 1.05 -21.73 -32.03
CA GLU A 347 1.26 -22.41 -30.76
C GLU A 347 0.66 -23.83 -30.76
N GLU A 348 -0.58 -23.97 -31.19
CA GLU A 348 -1.32 -25.24 -31.17
C GLU A 348 -0.65 -26.29 -32.08
N GLY A 349 -0.34 -25.92 -33.32
CA GLY A 349 0.30 -26.82 -34.27
C GLY A 349 1.73 -27.20 -33.87
N THR A 350 2.49 -26.23 -33.37
CA THR A 350 3.88 -26.48 -32.94
C THR A 350 3.94 -27.33 -31.67
N ASN A 351 3.03 -27.10 -30.72
CA ASN A 351 2.94 -27.92 -29.52
C ASN A 351 2.55 -29.37 -29.84
N ALA A 352 1.61 -29.57 -30.78
CA ALA A 352 1.25 -30.90 -31.27
C ALA A 352 2.45 -31.61 -31.95
N LEU A 353 3.23 -30.87 -32.74
CA LEU A 353 4.45 -31.37 -33.37
C LEU A 353 5.49 -31.79 -32.32
N ILE A 354 5.77 -30.94 -31.32
CA ILE A 354 6.67 -31.25 -30.20
C ILE A 354 6.18 -32.52 -29.46
N GLY A 355 4.88 -32.62 -29.21
CA GLY A 355 4.25 -33.76 -28.55
C GLY A 355 4.36 -35.08 -29.33
N SER A 356 4.53 -35.02 -30.65
CA SER A 356 4.72 -36.20 -31.52
C SER A 356 6.15 -36.75 -31.53
N LEU A 357 7.14 -35.96 -31.09
CA LEU A 357 8.54 -36.37 -31.01
C LEU A 357 8.74 -37.40 -29.90
N ALA A 358 9.50 -38.45 -30.15
CA ALA A 358 9.78 -39.48 -29.15
C ALA A 358 10.59 -38.90 -27.97
N LYS A 359 10.25 -39.31 -26.75
CA LYS A 359 11.04 -38.99 -25.55
C LYS A 359 12.43 -39.62 -25.64
N ASN A 360 13.41 -39.00 -25.00
CA ASN A 360 14.82 -39.45 -24.98
C ASN A 360 15.47 -39.56 -26.37
N THR A 361 14.96 -38.84 -27.37
CA THR A 361 15.59 -38.75 -28.70
C THR A 361 16.91 -37.99 -28.62
N VAL A 362 16.98 -36.99 -27.74
CA VAL A 362 18.19 -36.26 -27.39
C VAL A 362 18.65 -36.74 -26.02
N PRO A 363 19.91 -37.18 -25.85
CA PRO A 363 20.46 -37.52 -24.54
C PRO A 363 20.40 -36.30 -23.61
N VAL A 364 19.70 -36.44 -22.49
CA VAL A 364 19.55 -35.38 -21.47
C VAL A 364 20.43 -35.59 -20.24
N ALA A 365 21.19 -36.69 -20.21
CA ALA A 365 22.21 -36.96 -19.20
C ALA A 365 23.60 -36.85 -19.86
N GLU A 366 24.55 -36.23 -19.17
CA GLU A 366 25.97 -36.34 -19.55
C GLU A 366 26.35 -37.83 -19.49
N ILE A 367 26.86 -38.36 -20.60
CA ILE A 367 27.55 -39.64 -20.58
C ILE A 367 28.80 -39.41 -19.75
N GLY A 368 28.77 -39.86 -18.49
CA GLY A 368 29.89 -39.70 -17.57
C GLY A 368 31.20 -40.12 -18.25
N THR A 369 32.20 -39.27 -18.17
CA THR A 369 33.59 -39.66 -18.40
C THR A 369 33.87 -40.86 -17.50
N ALA A 370 34.27 -41.98 -18.10
CA ALA A 370 34.57 -43.21 -17.38
C ALA A 370 35.54 -42.93 -16.22
N GLU A 371 35.12 -43.23 -14.99
CA GLU A 371 35.94 -43.06 -13.78
C GLU A 371 37.06 -44.10 -13.66
N GLU A 372 37.15 -45.09 -14.57
CA GLU A 372 38.27 -46.03 -14.58
C GLU A 372 39.12 -45.90 -15.85
N PRO A 373 40.44 -45.63 -15.70
CA PRO A 373 41.36 -45.59 -16.83
C PRO A 373 41.37 -46.96 -17.51
N SER A 374 41.34 -46.97 -18.85
CA SER A 374 41.43 -48.22 -19.59
C SER A 374 42.77 -48.92 -19.30
N GLU A 375 42.85 -50.23 -19.54
CA GLU A 375 44.12 -50.98 -19.42
C GLU A 375 45.25 -50.31 -20.21
N ALA A 376 44.92 -49.70 -21.36
CA ALA A 376 45.85 -48.94 -22.18
C ALA A 376 46.34 -47.65 -21.49
N ASP A 377 45.47 -46.93 -20.78
CA ASP A 377 45.82 -45.73 -20.02
C ASP A 377 46.69 -46.06 -18.80
N SER A 378 46.40 -47.19 -18.12
CA SER A 378 47.23 -47.70 -17.03
C SER A 378 48.61 -48.14 -17.53
N LEU A 379 48.68 -48.79 -18.71
CA LEU A 379 49.95 -49.15 -19.35
C LEU A 379 50.75 -47.90 -19.75
N TYR A 380 50.09 -46.87 -20.29
CA TYR A 380 50.76 -45.63 -20.69
C TYR A 380 51.31 -44.86 -19.48
N ALA A 381 50.55 -44.75 -18.39
CA ALA A 381 50.99 -44.14 -17.14
C ALA A 381 52.17 -44.91 -16.51
N SER A 382 52.17 -46.25 -16.60
CA SER A 382 53.27 -47.09 -16.09
C SER A 382 54.58 -46.95 -16.88
N ALA A 383 54.48 -46.65 -18.19
CA ALA A 383 55.63 -46.57 -19.08
C ALA A 383 56.26 -45.17 -19.13
N TRP A 384 55.46 -44.10 -18.91
CA TRP A 384 55.92 -42.74 -19.20
C TRP A 384 55.67 -41.70 -18.09
N GLY A 385 55.02 -42.09 -16.98
CA GLY A 385 54.73 -41.18 -15.85
C GLY A 385 53.62 -40.17 -16.15
N THR A 386 52.87 -39.78 -15.11
CA THR A 386 51.77 -38.82 -15.23
C THR A 386 52.31 -37.39 -15.19
N ASP A 387 52.41 -36.75 -16.34
CA ASP A 387 52.70 -35.30 -16.43
C ASP A 387 51.46 -34.53 -15.95
N THR A 388 51.40 -34.22 -14.66
CA THR A 388 50.48 -33.21 -14.12
C THR A 388 50.99 -31.83 -14.53
N LYS A 389 50.44 -31.26 -15.60
CA LYS A 389 50.40 -29.81 -15.77
C LYS A 389 49.05 -29.30 -15.34
N GLU A 390 49.05 -28.56 -14.24
CA GLU A 390 48.00 -27.67 -13.80
C GLU A 390 47.58 -26.73 -14.94
N ALA A 391 46.26 -26.62 -15.14
CA ALA A 391 45.57 -25.40 -15.56
C ALA A 391 44.12 -25.48 -15.08
#